data_AF-A0A935YFN1-F1
#
_entry.id   AF-A0A935YFN1-F1
#
_cell.length_a   1.000
_cell.length_b   1.000
_cell.length_c   1.000
_cell.angle_alpha   90.00
_cell.angle_beta   90.00
_cell.angle_gamma   90.00
#
_symmetry.space_group_name_H-M   'P 1'
#
loop_
_entity.id
_entity.type
_entity.pdbx_description
1 polymer ?
#
loop_
_entity_poly.entity_id
_entity_poly.type
_entity_poly.pdbx_seq_one_letter_code
_entity_poly.pdbx_strand_id
1 'polypeptide(L)'
;MVLRKLTGVFSIALVIGAASFATAGVPDLQLSTASTAAGVGVTPVMYNLPNGLGSTFAQARSATGFVDATITLTVLDGGGVPVANFSANDMWLEKEVVASTGNFVACTGGTTADLNTDATGVTTWAAPLRAGGWSTSKTIVVINGAALTSNAGLILQHNSADISGDGNANLTDIPLFAIDFNAGTNAFRSDLYFDGLVNLTDIPRLASGVGAVCP
;
A
#
# COMPACT_ATOMS: atom_id res chain seq x y z
N MET A 1 -7.79 -64.70 23.43
CA MET A 1 -8.92 -63.89 23.94
C MET A 1 -8.54 -62.40 24.14
N VAL A 2 -7.67 -61.83 23.27
CA VAL A 2 -7.12 -60.45 23.45
C VAL A 2 -7.39 -59.54 22.23
N LEU A 3 -7.95 -60.07 21.14
CA LEU A 3 -8.09 -59.35 19.87
C LEU A 3 -9.37 -58.52 19.70
N ARG A 4 -10.27 -58.48 20.69
CA ARG A 4 -11.59 -57.80 20.57
C ARG A 4 -11.67 -56.41 21.21
N LYS A 5 -10.57 -55.89 21.80
CA LYS A 5 -10.59 -54.58 22.49
C LYS A 5 -9.84 -53.44 21.76
N LEU A 6 -9.19 -53.71 20.63
CA LEU A 6 -8.38 -52.72 19.90
C LEU A 6 -9.14 -51.95 18.80
N THR A 7 -10.32 -52.39 18.38
CA THR A 7 -11.11 -51.72 17.33
C THR A 7 -11.92 -50.52 17.83
N GLY A 8 -12.22 -50.42 19.13
CA GLY A 8 -12.99 -49.30 19.69
C GLY A 8 -12.16 -48.03 19.96
N VAL A 9 -10.84 -48.17 20.12
CA VAL A 9 -9.95 -47.03 20.43
C VAL A 9 -9.53 -46.28 19.16
N PHE A 10 -9.53 -46.94 18.00
CA PHE A 10 -9.18 -46.31 16.71
C PHE A 10 -10.28 -45.40 16.14
N SER A 11 -11.54 -45.56 16.57
CA SER A 11 -12.65 -44.73 16.08
C SER A 11 -12.77 -43.37 16.81
N ILE A 12 -12.21 -43.24 18.01
CA ILE A 12 -12.24 -41.98 18.77
C ILE A 12 -11.05 -41.09 18.40
N ALA A 13 -9.91 -41.67 18.00
CA ALA A 13 -8.74 -40.91 17.56
C ALA A 13 -8.86 -40.32 16.13
N LEU A 14 -9.77 -40.85 15.29
CA LEU A 14 -9.94 -40.38 13.91
C LEU A 14 -10.91 -39.18 13.79
N VAL A 15 -11.72 -38.88 14.82
CA VAL A 15 -12.65 -37.73 14.84
C VAL A 15 -11.97 -36.45 15.38
N ILE A 16 -10.75 -36.56 15.91
CA ILE A 16 -9.94 -35.42 16.37
C ILE A 16 -9.03 -34.89 15.24
N GLY A 17 -8.91 -35.63 14.13
CA GLY A 17 -8.17 -35.18 12.95
C GLY A 17 -9.07 -34.40 12.00
N ALA A 18 -8.78 -33.10 11.85
CA ALA A 18 -9.38 -32.19 10.85
C ALA A 18 -10.70 -31.51 11.22
N ALA A 19 -10.85 -31.03 12.46
CA ALA A 19 -11.55 -29.76 12.65
C ALA A 19 -10.63 -28.65 12.11
N SER A 20 -10.58 -28.50 10.78
CA SER A 20 -10.24 -27.21 10.20
C SER A 20 -11.28 -26.24 10.72
N PHE A 21 -10.94 -25.51 11.78
CA PHE A 21 -11.69 -24.33 12.17
C PHE A 21 -11.60 -23.39 10.98
N ALA A 22 -12.56 -23.45 10.08
CA ALA A 22 -12.89 -22.34 9.22
C ALA A 22 -13.33 -21.24 10.18
N THR A 23 -12.37 -20.45 10.66
CA THR A 23 -12.62 -19.27 11.47
C THR A 23 -13.22 -18.24 10.52
N ALA A 24 -14.53 -18.38 10.29
CA ALA A 24 -15.28 -17.44 9.49
C ALA A 24 -14.97 -16.02 9.97
N GLY A 25 -14.58 -15.15 9.05
CA GLY A 25 -14.22 -13.77 9.35
C GLY A 25 -12.74 -13.51 9.72
N VAL A 26 -11.86 -14.52 9.69
CA VAL A 26 -10.41 -14.30 9.73
C VAL A 26 -9.88 -14.15 8.30
N PRO A 27 -9.25 -13.02 7.94
CA PRO A 27 -8.69 -12.83 6.61
C PRO A 27 -7.68 -13.91 6.23
N ASP A 28 -7.81 -14.42 5.01
CA ASP A 28 -6.85 -15.29 4.36
C ASP A 28 -6.05 -14.46 3.34
N LEU A 29 -4.72 -14.39 3.54
CA LEU A 29 -3.81 -13.58 2.73
C LEU A 29 -3.54 -14.16 1.33
N GLN A 30 -3.89 -15.41 1.08
CA GLN A 30 -3.76 -16.08 -0.22
C GLN A 30 -5.03 -15.96 -1.05
N LEU A 31 -6.21 -15.92 -0.40
CA LEU A 31 -7.50 -15.77 -1.08
C LEU A 31 -7.91 -14.30 -1.23
N SER A 32 -7.52 -13.43 -0.29
CA SER A 32 -7.76 -11.98 -0.41
C SER A 32 -6.93 -11.39 -1.54
N THR A 33 -7.45 -10.39 -2.26
CA THR A 33 -6.78 -9.81 -3.44
C THR A 33 -6.86 -8.30 -3.44
N ALA A 34 -5.83 -7.66 -4.00
CA ALA A 34 -5.82 -6.22 -4.23
C ALA A 34 -5.43 -5.90 -5.66
N SER A 35 -5.99 -4.84 -6.22
CA SER A 35 -5.68 -4.34 -7.56
C SER A 35 -5.84 -2.83 -7.66
N THR A 36 -5.16 -2.23 -8.62
CA THR A 36 -5.26 -0.80 -8.96
C THR A 36 -6.20 -0.58 -10.14
N ALA A 37 -6.94 0.52 -10.16
CA ALA A 37 -7.75 0.94 -11.31
C ALA A 37 -6.93 1.35 -12.56
N ALA A 38 -5.60 1.51 -12.42
CA ALA A 38 -4.74 2.05 -13.47
C ALA A 38 -4.62 1.15 -14.71
N GLY A 39 -5.01 -0.12 -14.60
CA GLY A 39 -4.91 -1.10 -15.67
C GLY A 39 -3.52 -1.75 -15.78
N VAL A 40 -3.43 -2.76 -16.64
CA VAL A 40 -2.20 -3.55 -16.82
C VAL A 40 -1.16 -2.75 -17.61
N GLY A 41 0.10 -2.78 -17.15
CA GLY A 41 1.23 -2.13 -17.83
C GLY A 41 1.36 -0.63 -17.56
N VAL A 42 0.49 -0.05 -16.73
CA VAL A 42 0.61 1.33 -16.27
C VAL A 42 1.36 1.38 -14.95
N THR A 43 2.30 2.32 -14.82
CA THR A 43 2.98 2.62 -13.56
C THR A 43 2.48 3.96 -13.03
N PRO A 44 1.39 3.95 -12.24
CA PRO A 44 0.92 5.16 -11.56
C PRO A 44 1.91 5.61 -10.49
N VAL A 45 2.03 6.92 -10.33
CA VAL A 45 2.84 7.60 -9.32
C VAL A 45 1.95 8.53 -8.50
N MET A 46 1.97 8.33 -7.19
CA MET A 46 1.27 9.16 -6.22
C MET A 46 2.18 10.28 -5.76
N TYR A 47 1.66 11.51 -5.76
CA TYR A 47 2.28 12.63 -5.06
C TYR A 47 1.66 12.74 -3.66
N ASN A 48 2.38 12.27 -2.65
CA ASN A 48 1.92 12.24 -1.26
C ASN A 48 2.43 13.45 -0.50
N LEU A 49 1.69 13.88 0.52
CA LEU A 49 2.15 14.88 1.48
C LEU A 49 1.87 14.39 2.91
N PRO A 50 2.76 14.69 3.88
CA PRO A 50 2.55 14.29 5.27
C PRO A 50 1.21 14.74 5.88
N ASN A 51 0.69 15.89 5.46
CA ASN A 51 -0.60 16.42 5.93
C ASN A 51 -1.83 15.90 5.17
N GLY A 52 -1.65 15.04 4.16
CA GLY A 52 -2.75 14.48 3.35
C GLY A 52 -3.32 15.45 2.31
N LEU A 53 -2.64 16.54 1.98
CA LEU A 53 -3.03 17.46 0.89
C LEU A 53 -2.39 17.12 -0.47
N GLY A 54 -1.84 15.90 -0.59
CA GLY A 54 -1.28 15.38 -1.84
C GLY A 54 -2.36 15.07 -2.90
N SER A 55 -1.96 14.32 -3.94
CA SER A 55 -2.88 13.82 -4.96
C SER A 55 -3.82 12.76 -4.39
N THR A 56 -5.09 12.80 -4.80
CA THR A 56 -5.98 11.64 -4.67
C THR A 56 -5.52 10.52 -5.60
N PHE A 57 -5.98 9.28 -5.37
CA PHE A 57 -5.63 8.17 -6.26
C PHE A 57 -6.17 8.36 -7.68
N ALA A 58 -7.33 9.01 -7.84
CA ALA A 58 -7.88 9.39 -9.14
C ALA A 58 -7.02 10.43 -9.90
N GLN A 59 -6.06 11.06 -9.22
CA GLN A 59 -5.14 12.08 -9.75
C GLN A 59 -3.68 11.61 -9.71
N ALA A 60 -3.44 10.31 -9.63
CA ALA A 60 -2.10 9.75 -9.84
C ALA A 60 -1.59 10.09 -11.24
N ARG A 61 -0.27 10.04 -11.43
CA ARG A 61 0.36 10.35 -12.71
C ARG A 61 1.02 9.14 -13.34
N SER A 62 1.06 9.13 -14.66
CA SER A 62 1.87 8.25 -15.47
C SER A 62 2.65 9.09 -16.49
N ALA A 63 3.53 8.46 -17.27
CA ALA A 63 4.24 9.12 -18.36
C ALA A 63 3.31 9.76 -19.42
N THR A 64 2.02 9.40 -19.45
CA THR A 64 1.04 9.92 -20.43
C THR A 64 0.05 10.92 -19.84
N GLY A 65 0.14 11.25 -18.54
CA GLY A 65 -0.76 12.19 -17.88
C GLY A 65 -1.38 11.62 -16.60
N PHE A 66 -2.62 12.03 -16.30
CA PHE A 66 -3.33 11.51 -15.12
C PHE A 66 -3.87 10.11 -15.37
N VAL A 67 -3.84 9.28 -14.34
CA VAL A 67 -4.43 7.94 -14.32
C VAL A 67 -5.09 7.69 -12.96
N ASP A 68 -6.17 6.93 -12.96
CA ASP A 68 -6.80 6.48 -11.73
C ASP A 68 -6.04 5.30 -11.13
N ALA A 69 -5.40 5.51 -9.99
CA ALA A 69 -4.65 4.49 -9.27
C ALA A 69 -5.45 3.82 -8.15
N THR A 70 -6.74 4.13 -7.99
CA THR A 70 -7.57 3.68 -6.86
C THR A 70 -7.35 2.20 -6.59
N ILE A 71 -7.00 1.87 -5.34
CA ILE A 71 -6.77 0.49 -4.94
C ILE A 71 -8.08 -0.06 -4.43
N THR A 72 -8.47 -1.22 -4.95
CA THR A 72 -9.58 -2.03 -4.41
C THR A 72 -8.99 -3.26 -3.73
N LEU A 73 -9.36 -3.50 -2.47
CA LEU A 73 -9.03 -4.71 -1.73
C LEU A 73 -10.32 -5.51 -1.47
N THR A 74 -10.29 -6.79 -1.83
CA THR A 74 -11.29 -7.77 -1.45
C THR A 74 -10.71 -8.70 -0.39
N VAL A 75 -11.30 -8.69 0.80
CA VAL A 75 -10.89 -9.53 1.94
C VAL A 75 -11.79 -10.76 2.01
N LEU A 76 -11.18 -11.93 1.88
CA LEU A 76 -11.83 -13.23 1.99
C LEU A 76 -11.24 -14.01 3.16
N ASP A 77 -12.02 -14.88 3.79
CA ASP A 77 -11.52 -15.87 4.74
C ASP A 77 -11.03 -17.16 4.05
N GLY A 78 -10.55 -18.13 4.83
CA GLY A 78 -10.02 -19.40 4.33
C GLY A 78 -11.06 -20.29 3.61
N GLY A 79 -12.35 -19.96 3.71
CA GLY A 79 -13.43 -20.59 2.95
C GLY A 79 -13.79 -19.86 1.66
N GLY A 80 -13.09 -18.77 1.32
CA GLY A 80 -13.43 -17.88 0.21
C GLY A 80 -14.67 -17.03 0.49
N VAL A 81 -15.10 -16.91 1.74
CA VAL A 81 -16.25 -16.10 2.13
C VAL A 81 -15.79 -14.67 2.40
N PRO A 82 -16.50 -13.64 1.90
CA PRO A 82 -16.16 -12.26 2.20
C PRO A 82 -16.19 -11.92 3.69
N VAL A 83 -15.16 -11.23 4.16
CA VAL A 83 -15.08 -10.75 5.54
C VAL A 83 -15.65 -9.34 5.60
N ALA A 84 -16.93 -9.22 5.98
CA ALA A 84 -17.60 -7.94 6.11
C ALA A 84 -17.22 -7.18 7.40
N ASN A 85 -17.25 -5.85 7.35
CA ASN A 85 -16.95 -4.94 8.46
C ASN A 85 -15.57 -5.18 9.12
N PHE A 86 -14.60 -5.67 8.34
CA PHE A 86 -13.21 -5.74 8.75
C PHE A 86 -12.65 -4.33 8.90
N SER A 87 -11.93 -4.08 9.98
CA SER A 87 -11.51 -2.74 10.40
C SER A 87 -10.54 -2.10 9.40
N ALA A 88 -10.83 -0.86 9.00
CA ALA A 88 -9.95 -0.06 8.14
C ALA A 88 -8.54 0.12 8.73
N ASN A 89 -8.44 0.22 10.06
CA ASN A 89 -7.17 0.41 10.75
C ASN A 89 -6.28 -0.85 10.73
N ASP A 90 -6.86 -2.01 10.45
CA ASP A 90 -6.13 -3.28 10.33
C ASP A 90 -5.72 -3.57 8.88
N MET A 91 -5.92 -2.61 7.97
CA MET A 91 -5.53 -2.69 6.56
C MET A 91 -4.78 -1.43 6.15
N TRP A 92 -3.54 -1.56 5.68
CA TRP A 92 -2.74 -0.39 5.28
C TRP A 92 -1.78 -0.68 4.13
N LEU A 93 -1.19 0.39 3.59
CA LEU A 93 -0.18 0.30 2.53
C LEU A 93 1.22 0.49 3.11
N GLU A 94 2.17 -0.30 2.61
CA GLU A 94 3.60 -0.11 2.81
C GLU A 94 4.35 -0.21 1.48
N LYS A 95 5.67 0.02 1.50
CA LYS A 95 6.53 -0.30 0.35
C LYS A 95 7.17 -1.67 0.51
N GLU A 96 7.44 -2.31 -0.61
CA GLU A 96 8.35 -3.46 -0.65
C GLU A 96 9.75 -3.04 -0.16
N VAL A 97 10.36 -3.86 0.71
CA VAL A 97 11.69 -3.60 1.27
C VAL A 97 12.76 -4.09 0.29
N VAL A 98 13.08 -3.24 -0.69
CA VAL A 98 14.20 -3.45 -1.62
C VAL A 98 15.26 -2.38 -1.38
N ALA A 99 16.54 -2.78 -1.44
CA ALA A 99 17.64 -1.83 -1.30
C ALA A 99 17.64 -0.82 -2.46
N SER A 100 17.91 0.45 -2.15
CA SER A 100 18.07 1.54 -3.13
C SER A 100 16.81 1.90 -3.95
N THR A 101 15.62 1.49 -3.51
CA THR A 101 14.34 1.85 -4.17
C THR A 101 13.55 2.93 -3.44
N GLY A 102 14.17 3.61 -2.47
CA GLY A 102 13.61 4.78 -1.78
C GLY A 102 13.22 4.53 -0.32
N ASN A 103 12.73 5.60 0.30
CA ASN A 103 12.32 5.70 1.69
C ASN A 103 10.88 6.25 1.79
N PHE A 104 9.87 5.50 1.33
CA PHE A 104 8.47 5.84 1.60
C PHE A 104 8.17 5.67 3.08
N VAL A 105 7.64 6.72 3.71
CA VAL A 105 7.36 6.75 5.15
C VAL A 105 5.91 7.17 5.37
N ALA A 106 5.09 6.26 5.88
CA ALA A 106 3.73 6.55 6.27
C ALA A 106 3.70 7.34 7.60
N CYS A 107 2.85 8.37 7.68
CA CYS A 107 2.47 8.93 8.98
C CYS A 107 1.62 7.91 9.75
N THR A 108 1.47 8.08 11.07
CA THR A 108 0.58 7.24 11.88
C THR A 108 -0.84 7.23 11.32
N GLY A 109 -1.33 6.05 10.94
CA GLY A 109 -2.65 5.89 10.30
C GLY A 109 -2.77 6.52 8.91
N GLY A 110 -1.66 6.94 8.30
CA GLY A 110 -1.67 7.73 7.07
C GLY A 110 -1.92 6.94 5.79
N THR A 111 -1.84 5.62 5.87
CA THR A 111 -2.03 4.69 4.76
C THR A 111 -3.09 3.64 5.02
N THR A 112 -3.92 3.82 6.06
CA THR A 112 -5.05 2.91 6.34
C THR A 112 -6.08 2.97 5.23
N ALA A 113 -6.85 1.91 5.05
CA ALA A 113 -7.97 1.89 4.11
C ALA A 113 -8.97 3.03 4.42
N ASP A 114 -9.71 3.49 3.40
CA ASP A 114 -10.64 4.61 3.57
C ASP A 114 -11.80 4.26 4.51
N LEU A 115 -12.28 3.00 4.47
CA LEU A 115 -13.42 2.50 5.22
C LEU A 115 -13.22 1.03 5.63
N ASN A 116 -14.04 0.56 6.57
CA ASN A 116 -14.17 -0.87 6.85
C ASN A 116 -14.65 -1.59 5.58
N THR A 117 -14.37 -2.89 5.49
CA THR A 117 -14.91 -3.68 4.38
C THR A 117 -16.44 -3.68 4.38
N ASP A 118 -17.04 -3.63 3.20
CA ASP A 118 -18.49 -3.70 3.03
C ASP A 118 -19.03 -5.13 3.18
N ALA A 119 -20.33 -5.34 2.90
CA ALA A 119 -20.97 -6.66 2.96
C ALA A 119 -20.37 -7.69 1.99
N THR A 120 -19.63 -7.25 0.98
CA THR A 120 -18.92 -8.09 0.00
C THR A 120 -17.43 -8.20 0.29
N GLY A 121 -16.99 -7.75 1.48
CA GLY A 121 -15.59 -7.82 1.90
C GLY A 121 -14.70 -6.81 1.19
N VAL A 122 -15.26 -5.77 0.57
CA VAL A 122 -14.51 -4.82 -0.26
C VAL A 122 -14.23 -3.53 0.50
N THR A 123 -13.01 -3.01 0.39
CA THR A 123 -12.62 -1.64 0.78
C THR A 123 -11.71 -1.01 -0.28
N THR A 124 -11.39 0.27 -0.12
CA THR A 124 -10.60 1.04 -1.09
C THR A 124 -9.57 1.97 -0.45
N TRP A 125 -8.61 2.38 -1.27
CA TRP A 125 -7.83 3.61 -1.10
C TRP A 125 -8.09 4.52 -2.29
N ALA A 126 -8.76 5.64 -2.04
CA ALA A 126 -9.10 6.67 -3.00
C ALA A 126 -8.64 8.07 -2.51
N ALA A 127 -8.63 8.29 -1.19
CA ALA A 127 -8.18 9.54 -0.59
C ALA A 127 -6.66 9.75 -0.67
N PRO A 128 -6.16 10.99 -0.57
CA PRO A 128 -4.71 11.22 -0.52
C PRO A 128 -4.09 10.57 0.73
N LEU A 129 -2.93 9.96 0.54
CA LEU A 129 -2.17 9.37 1.64
C LEU A 129 -1.51 10.47 2.49
N ARG A 130 -1.42 10.23 3.79
CA ARG A 130 -0.57 11.00 4.71
C ARG A 130 0.76 10.29 4.82
N ALA A 131 1.67 10.62 3.92
CA ALA A 131 2.96 9.99 3.83
C ALA A 131 3.99 10.94 3.21
N GLY A 132 5.25 10.71 3.57
CA GLY A 132 6.40 11.38 3.01
C GLY A 132 7.32 10.42 2.26
N GLY A 133 8.44 10.95 1.82
CA GLY A 133 9.49 10.24 1.11
C GLY A 133 9.10 9.81 -0.30
N TRP A 134 9.83 8.83 -0.81
CA TRP A 134 9.68 8.34 -2.17
C TRP A 134 9.93 6.84 -2.26
N SER A 135 9.32 6.17 -3.23
CA SER A 135 9.59 4.76 -3.51
C SER A 135 9.30 4.43 -4.98
N THR A 136 10.25 3.76 -5.64
CA THR A 136 10.05 3.10 -6.95
C THR A 136 9.71 1.62 -6.81
N SER A 137 9.84 1.07 -5.61
CA SER A 137 9.40 -0.29 -5.25
C SER A 137 7.87 -0.42 -5.30
N LYS A 138 7.39 -1.66 -5.37
CA LYS A 138 5.97 -1.96 -5.33
C LYS A 138 5.33 -1.52 -4.01
N THR A 139 4.07 -1.12 -4.07
CA THR A 139 3.23 -0.94 -2.89
C THR A 139 2.68 -2.28 -2.45
N ILE A 140 2.83 -2.63 -1.18
CA ILE A 140 2.25 -3.83 -0.59
C ILE A 140 1.00 -3.47 0.22
N VAL A 141 0.00 -4.34 0.15
CA VAL A 141 -1.20 -4.25 0.99
C VAL A 141 -1.00 -5.18 2.18
N VAL A 142 -1.13 -4.63 3.37
CA VAL A 142 -0.94 -5.33 4.64
C VAL A 142 -2.29 -5.48 5.32
N ILE A 143 -2.58 -6.68 5.83
CA ILE A 143 -3.76 -7.00 6.62
C ILE A 143 -3.29 -7.60 7.95
N ASN A 144 -3.69 -6.99 9.07
CA ASN A 144 -3.35 -7.42 10.41
C ASN A 144 -1.83 -7.69 10.62
N GLY A 145 -0.98 -6.82 10.06
CA GLY A 145 0.47 -6.89 10.19
C GLY A 145 1.19 -7.83 9.23
N ALA A 146 0.48 -8.48 8.31
CA ALA A 146 1.07 -9.36 7.30
C ALA A 146 0.68 -8.93 5.88
N ALA A 147 1.66 -8.93 4.97
CA ALA A 147 1.43 -8.59 3.57
C ALA A 147 0.57 -9.67 2.88
N LEU A 148 -0.28 -9.24 1.94
CA LEU A 148 -0.95 -10.16 1.02
C LEU A 148 0.06 -11.04 0.29
N THR A 149 -0.32 -12.29 0.06
CA THR A 149 0.50 -13.30 -0.63
C THR A 149 -0.11 -13.76 -1.94
N SER A 150 -1.35 -13.36 -2.22
CA SER A 150 -2.05 -13.61 -3.49
C SER A 150 -1.45 -12.89 -4.69
N ASN A 151 -0.73 -11.78 -4.46
CA ASN A 151 0.04 -11.07 -5.47
C ASN A 151 1.40 -10.62 -4.90
N ALA A 152 2.31 -10.25 -5.78
CA ALA A 152 3.66 -9.82 -5.41
C ALA A 152 3.74 -8.31 -5.08
N GLY A 153 2.62 -7.67 -4.70
CA GLY A 153 2.49 -6.22 -4.57
C GLY A 153 1.97 -5.51 -5.84
N LEU A 154 1.56 -4.27 -5.66
CA LEU A 154 0.97 -3.39 -6.67
C LEU A 154 2.06 -2.55 -7.34
N ILE A 155 1.97 -2.41 -8.67
CA ILE A 155 2.79 -1.45 -9.41
C ILE A 155 2.19 -0.08 -9.16
N LEU A 156 2.67 0.58 -8.11
CA LEU A 156 2.29 1.91 -7.70
C LEU A 156 3.53 2.51 -7.03
N GLN A 157 3.95 3.68 -7.50
CA GLN A 157 5.12 4.36 -6.96
C GLN A 157 4.67 5.60 -6.18
N HIS A 158 5.57 6.12 -5.35
CA HIS A 158 5.26 7.22 -4.45
C HIS A 158 6.36 8.27 -4.51
N ASN A 159 5.97 9.54 -4.55
CA ASN A 159 6.86 10.68 -4.45
C ASN A 159 6.27 11.73 -3.51
N SER A 160 7.11 12.60 -2.94
CA SER A 160 6.66 13.60 -1.98
C SER A 160 7.60 14.81 -1.94
N ALA A 161 7.07 15.97 -1.55
CA ALA A 161 7.91 17.13 -1.21
C ALA A 161 8.73 16.93 0.09
N ASP A 162 8.30 16.03 0.98
CA ASP A 162 9.14 15.50 2.07
C ASP A 162 10.08 14.45 1.46
N ILE A 163 11.10 14.88 0.73
CA ILE A 163 12.02 14.00 -0.02
C ILE A 163 12.82 13.13 0.95
N SER A 164 13.12 13.64 2.14
CA SER A 164 13.85 12.91 3.17
C SER A 164 13.02 11.79 3.82
N GLY A 165 11.69 11.95 3.86
CA GLY A 165 10.77 11.03 4.52
C GLY A 165 10.81 11.17 6.04
N ASP A 166 11.12 12.35 6.57
CA ASP A 166 11.16 12.61 8.02
C ASP A 166 9.80 13.03 8.62
N GLY A 167 8.76 13.09 7.78
CA GLY A 167 7.41 13.50 8.13
C GLY A 167 7.18 15.00 8.07
N ASN A 168 8.18 15.80 7.65
CA ASN A 168 8.09 17.26 7.56
C ASN A 168 8.67 17.75 6.22
N ALA A 169 7.81 18.10 5.26
CA ALA A 169 8.25 18.75 4.03
C ALA A 169 8.73 20.19 4.35
N ASN A 170 10.04 20.42 4.40
CA ASN A 170 10.60 21.70 4.86
C ASN A 170 11.90 22.07 4.13
N LEU A 171 12.66 23.03 4.69
CA LEU A 171 13.91 23.50 4.07
C LEU A 171 15.02 22.44 4.07
N THR A 172 14.92 21.37 4.87
CA THR A 172 15.83 20.23 4.82
C THR A 172 15.71 19.40 3.55
N ASP A 173 14.57 19.44 2.86
CA ASP A 173 14.35 18.73 1.59
C ASP A 173 14.92 19.48 0.38
N ILE A 174 15.07 20.81 0.49
CA ILE A 174 15.54 21.67 -0.62
C ILE A 174 16.95 21.30 -1.10
N PRO A 175 17.94 21.04 -0.22
CA PRO A 175 19.24 20.56 -0.68
C PRO A 175 19.17 19.24 -1.45
N LEU A 176 18.27 18.31 -1.09
CA LEU A 176 18.11 17.03 -1.79
C LEU A 176 17.57 17.26 -3.20
N PHE A 177 16.54 18.10 -3.33
CA PHE A 177 16.01 18.52 -4.63
C PHE A 177 17.08 19.25 -5.46
N ALA A 178 17.83 20.17 -4.86
CA ALA A 178 18.84 20.96 -5.57
C ALA A 178 20.01 20.11 -6.09
N ILE A 179 20.40 19.06 -5.35
CA ILE A 179 21.41 18.09 -5.82
C ILE A 179 20.90 17.41 -7.09
N ASP A 180 19.66 16.92 -7.08
CA ASP A 180 19.06 16.20 -8.20
C ASP A 180 18.82 17.10 -9.41
N PHE A 181 18.32 18.32 -9.17
CA PHE A 181 18.09 19.35 -10.17
C PHE A 181 19.39 19.73 -10.90
N ASN A 182 20.49 19.91 -10.16
CA ASN A 182 21.78 20.29 -10.75
C ASN A 182 22.51 19.11 -11.41
N ALA A 183 22.28 17.88 -10.95
CA ALA A 183 22.87 16.70 -11.57
C ALA A 183 22.39 16.49 -13.01
N GLY A 184 21.23 17.05 -13.38
CA GLY A 184 20.64 16.90 -14.71
C GLY A 184 20.24 15.45 -15.02
N THR A 185 20.15 14.60 -14.00
CA THR A 185 19.75 13.19 -14.11
C THR A 185 18.29 13.03 -13.71
N ASN A 186 17.63 12.01 -14.27
CA ASN A 186 16.26 11.65 -13.94
C ASN A 186 16.20 11.00 -12.54
N ALA A 187 16.28 11.83 -11.50
CA ALA A 187 16.15 11.38 -10.12
C ALA A 187 14.66 11.32 -9.76
N PHE A 188 14.11 10.11 -9.75
CA PHE A 188 12.68 9.88 -9.47
C PHE A 188 12.18 10.64 -8.22
N ARG A 189 12.96 10.66 -7.14
CA ARG A 189 12.60 11.35 -5.88
C ARG A 189 12.37 12.86 -5.99
N SER A 190 12.84 13.49 -7.07
CA SER A 190 12.74 14.93 -7.31
C SER A 190 11.93 15.27 -8.57
N ASP A 191 11.56 14.26 -9.38
CA ASP A 191 10.61 14.39 -10.50
C ASP A 191 9.18 14.35 -9.95
N LEU A 192 8.79 15.43 -9.27
CA LEU A 192 7.51 15.57 -8.57
C LEU A 192 6.33 15.75 -9.55
N TYR A 193 6.59 16.19 -10.78
CA TYR A 193 5.60 16.27 -11.84
C TYR A 193 5.47 14.95 -12.63
N PHE A 194 6.45 14.05 -12.51
CA PHE A 194 6.55 12.76 -13.19
C PHE A 194 6.49 12.89 -14.72
N ASP A 195 7.30 13.79 -15.28
CA ASP A 195 7.50 13.94 -16.73
C ASP A 195 8.84 13.37 -17.21
N GLY A 196 9.60 12.75 -16.31
CA GLY A 196 10.88 12.15 -16.58
C GLY A 196 12.04 13.12 -16.54
N LEU A 197 11.85 14.38 -16.11
CA LEU A 197 12.91 15.39 -16.03
C LEU A 197 12.78 16.21 -14.74
N VAL A 198 13.84 16.26 -13.91
CA VAL A 198 13.87 17.18 -12.76
C VAL A 198 14.19 18.59 -13.24
N ASN A 199 13.19 19.48 -13.28
CA ASN A 199 13.32 20.82 -13.84
C ASN A 199 12.36 21.85 -13.20
N LEU A 200 12.17 23.01 -13.85
CA LEU A 200 11.32 24.08 -13.34
C LEU A 200 9.84 23.68 -13.22
N THR A 201 9.38 22.62 -13.90
CA THR A 201 8.03 22.08 -13.76
C THR A 201 7.78 21.43 -12.40
N ASP A 202 8.82 20.95 -11.71
CA ASP A 202 8.73 20.33 -10.39
C ASP A 202 8.68 21.34 -9.25
N ILE A 203 9.27 22.53 -9.44
CA ILE A 203 9.39 23.55 -8.40
C ILE A 203 8.02 23.95 -7.82
N PRO A 204 6.95 24.19 -8.62
CA PRO A 204 5.63 24.49 -8.07
C PRO A 204 5.07 23.36 -7.20
N ARG A 205 5.35 22.09 -7.54
CA ARG A 205 4.92 20.95 -6.73
C ARG A 205 5.66 20.91 -5.41
N LEU A 206 7.00 21.02 -5.44
CA LEU A 206 7.82 21.13 -4.24
C LEU A 206 7.32 22.25 -3.33
N ALA A 207 7.18 23.46 -3.89
CA ALA A 207 6.73 24.65 -3.16
C ALA A 207 5.34 24.49 -2.55
N SER A 208 4.40 23.82 -3.24
CA SER A 208 3.06 23.54 -2.71
C SER A 208 3.06 22.55 -1.53
N GLY A 209 4.10 21.72 -1.42
CA GLY A 209 4.23 20.72 -0.36
C GLY A 209 4.95 21.25 0.89
N VAL A 210 5.79 22.28 0.75
CA VAL A 210 6.54 22.86 1.88
C VAL A 210 5.58 23.32 2.99
N GLY A 211 5.87 22.91 4.21
CA GLY A 211 5.04 23.12 5.40
C GLY A 211 4.09 21.95 5.72
N ALA A 212 4.04 20.92 4.88
CA ALA A 212 3.29 19.71 5.20
C ALA A 212 4.00 18.91 6.32
N VAL A 213 3.24 18.57 7.36
CA VAL A 213 3.73 17.85 8.55
C VAL A 213 2.79 16.70 8.87
N CYS A 214 3.33 15.56 9.31
CA CYS A 214 2.52 14.45 9.82
C CYS A 214 1.68 14.92 11.03
N PRO A 215 0.41 14.50 11.13
CA PRO A 215 -0.49 14.86 12.24
C PRO A 215 -0.08 14.25 13.59
#